data_AF-A0A522YGT1-F1
#
_entry.id   AF-A0A522YGT1-F1
#
_cell.length_a   1.000
_cell.length_b   1.000
_cell.length_c   1.000
_cell.angle_alpha   90.00
_cell.angle_beta   90.00
_cell.angle_gamma   90.00
#
_symmetry.space_group_name_H-M   'P 1'
#
loop_
_entity.id
_entity.type
_entity.pdbx_description
1 polymer ?
#
loop_
_entity_poly.entity_id
_entity_poly.type
_entity_poly.pdbx_seq_one_letter_code
_entity_poly.pdbx_strand_id
1 'polypeptide(L)'
;MNSDILILLWPFFIFVIMLFIIGFYCLLVTFNLIRALIGIELLMKAATLLIIVVGYATGYTAFAQALVITLIVVEVAIITVAMGIILGLYRNNKTLDTRKLRNLKG
;
A
#
# COMPACT_ATOMS: atom_id res chain seq x y z
N MET A 1 16.00 13.07 -25.74
CA MET A 1 15.14 12.78 -24.58
C MET A 1 15.51 13.77 -23.50
N ASN A 2 14.60 14.67 -23.14
CA ASN A 2 14.91 15.95 -22.51
C ASN A 2 15.53 15.75 -21.12
N SER A 3 16.73 16.29 -20.88
CA SER A 3 17.45 16.23 -19.59
C SER A 3 16.60 16.68 -18.41
N ASP A 4 15.67 17.61 -18.64
CA ASP A 4 14.75 18.13 -17.61
C ASP A 4 13.76 17.08 -17.10
N ILE A 5 13.34 16.13 -17.94
CA ILE A 5 12.42 15.05 -17.56
C ILE A 5 13.11 14.07 -16.61
N LEU A 6 14.38 13.73 -16.88
CA LEU A 6 15.14 12.83 -16.00
C LEU A 6 15.41 13.44 -14.62
N ILE A 7 15.68 14.75 -14.57
CA ILE A 7 15.86 15.48 -13.31
C ILE A 7 14.57 15.49 -12.48
N LEU A 8 13.42 15.63 -13.14
CA LEU A 8 12.12 15.57 -12.46
C LEU A 8 11.77 14.16 -11.98
N LEU A 9 12.12 13.11 -12.72
CA LEU A 9 11.74 11.72 -12.39
C LEU A 9 12.58 11.10 -11.26
N TRP A 10 13.86 11.47 -11.14
CA TRP A 10 14.77 10.90 -10.15
C TRP A 10 14.30 11.00 -8.69
N PRO A 11 13.81 12.15 -8.18
CA PRO A 11 13.28 12.22 -6.81
C PRO A 11 12.05 11.36 -6.59
N PHE A 12 11.20 11.14 -7.60
CA PHE A 12 10.03 10.26 -7.47
C PHE A 12 10.43 8.80 -7.28
N PHE A 13 11.45 8.31 -8.00
CA PHE A 13 11.95 6.95 -7.80
C PHE A 13 12.51 6.75 -6.40
N ILE A 14 13.27 7.72 -5.89
CA ILE A 14 13.79 7.69 -4.51
C ILE A 14 12.64 7.63 -3.51
N PHE A 15 11.60 8.44 -3.72
CA PHE A 15 10.43 8.47 -2.84
C PHE A 15 9.64 7.16 -2.88
N VAL A 16 9.47 6.54 -4.05
CA VAL A 16 8.83 5.22 -4.19
C VAL A 16 9.60 4.15 -3.41
N ILE A 17 10.92 4.10 -3.55
CA ILE A 17 11.77 3.14 -2.82
C ILE A 17 11.67 3.38 -1.31
N MET A 18 11.71 4.65 -0.88
CA MET A 18 11.57 5.01 0.53
C MET A 18 10.21 4.56 1.09
N LEU A 19 9.10 4.83 0.40
CA LEU A 19 7.77 4.38 0.80
C LEU A 19 7.68 2.85 0.85
N PHE A 20 8.27 2.16 -0.12
CA PHE A 20 8.28 0.70 -0.15
C PHE A 20 9.02 0.12 1.06
N ILE A 21 10.20 0.64 1.38
CA ILE A 21 10.99 0.21 2.55
C ILE A 21 10.23 0.49 3.85
N ILE A 22 9.62 1.67 3.99
CA ILE A 22 8.85 2.03 5.20
C ILE A 22 7.62 1.14 5.35
N GLY A 23 6.87 0.91 4.27
CA GLY A 23 5.70 0.04 4.27
C GLY A 23 6.07 -1.40 4.63
N PHE A 24 7.15 -1.92 4.04
CA PHE A 24 7.65 -3.26 4.30
C PHE A 24 8.15 -3.41 5.74
N TYR A 25 8.91 -2.43 6.25
CA TYR A 25 9.37 -2.40 7.63
C TYR A 25 8.20 -2.37 8.62
N CYS A 26 7.18 -1.55 8.35
CA CYS A 26 5.96 -1.51 9.16
C CYS A 26 5.26 -2.87 9.19
N LEU A 27 5.15 -3.55 8.06
CA LEU A 27 4.55 -4.88 7.99
C LEU A 27 5.29 -5.90 8.87
N LEU A 28 6.63 -5.91 8.83
CA LEU A 28 7.44 -6.89 9.57
C LEU A 28 7.44 -6.66 11.08
N VAL A 29 7.44 -5.40 11.51
CA VAL A 29 7.58 -5.06 12.94
C VAL A 29 6.25 -5.12 13.68
N THR A 30 5.12 -5.05 12.98
CA THR A 30 3.82 -4.87 13.61
C THR A 30 3.15 -6.18 13.99
N PHE A 31 2.79 -6.30 15.27
CA PHE A 31 1.90 -7.36 15.78
C PHE A 31 0.45 -6.90 15.88
N ASN A 32 0.16 -5.65 15.55
CA ASN A 32 -1.20 -5.11 15.59
C ASN A 32 -1.82 -5.14 14.19
N LEU A 33 -3.00 -5.73 14.05
CA LEU A 33 -3.71 -5.86 12.78
C LEU A 33 -3.90 -4.52 12.05
N ILE A 34 -4.28 -3.46 12.77
CA ILE A 34 -4.45 -2.12 12.16
C ILE A 34 -3.12 -1.57 11.65
N ARG A 35 -2.01 -1.76 12.39
CA ARG A 35 -0.71 -1.26 11.94
C ARG A 35 -0.18 -2.05 10.75
N ALA A 36 -0.43 -3.36 10.71
CA ALA A 36 -0.13 -4.19 9.55
C ALA A 36 -0.93 -3.71 8.32
N LEU A 37 -2.21 -3.37 8.50
CA LEU A 37 -3.07 -2.82 7.45
C LEU A 37 -2.50 -1.51 6.87
N ILE A 38 -2.02 -0.60 7.73
CA ILE A 38 -1.36 0.64 7.33
C ILE A 38 -0.08 0.37 6.54
N GLY A 39 0.71 -0.64 6.95
CA GLY A 39 1.90 -1.07 6.22
C GLY A 39 1.58 -1.54 4.79
N ILE A 40 0.50 -2.32 4.63
CA ILE A 40 0.01 -2.77 3.32
C ILE A 40 -0.43 -1.58 2.46
N GLU A 41 -1.17 -0.64 3.01
CA GLU A 41 -1.57 0.58 2.27
C GLU A 41 -0.36 1.39 1.78
N LEU A 42 0.67 1.54 2.61
CA LEU A 42 1.89 2.23 2.21
C LEU A 42 2.60 1.55 1.02
N LEU A 43 2.64 0.22 1.02
CA LEU A 43 3.20 -0.56 -0.10
C LEU A 43 2.39 -0.34 -1.38
N MET A 44 1.06 -0.34 -1.27
CA MET A 44 0.17 -0.07 -2.41
C MET A 44 0.34 1.35 -2.95
N LYS A 45 0.54 2.37 -2.10
CA LYS A 45 0.86 3.73 -2.58
C LYS A 45 2.19 3.81 -3.31
N ALA A 46 3.21 3.05 -2.86
CA ALA A 46 4.47 2.96 -3.59
C ALA A 46 4.28 2.35 -4.99
N ALA A 47 3.48 1.28 -5.11
CA ALA A 47 3.14 0.67 -6.40
C ALA A 47 2.35 1.61 -7.31
N THR A 48 1.34 2.28 -6.77
CA THR A 48 0.51 3.24 -7.53
C THR A 48 1.34 4.43 -8.02
N LEU A 49 2.26 4.96 -7.20
CA LEU A 49 3.20 6.00 -7.63
C LEU A 49 4.17 5.52 -8.71
N LEU A 50 4.66 4.27 -8.63
CA LEU A 50 5.51 3.68 -9.66
C LEU A 50 4.79 3.66 -11.02
N ILE A 51 3.52 3.26 -11.05
CA ILE A 51 2.71 3.22 -12.27
C ILE A 51 2.56 4.61 -12.89
N ILE A 52 2.31 5.64 -12.06
CA ILE A 52 2.23 7.03 -12.53
C ILE A 52 3.55 7.46 -13.18
N VAL A 53 4.67 7.19 -12.52
CA VAL A 53 6.01 7.55 -13.00
C VAL A 53 6.34 6.84 -14.31
N VAL A 54 6.09 5.54 -14.40
CA VAL A 54 6.32 4.75 -15.61
C VAL A 54 5.40 5.18 -16.75
N GLY A 55 4.13 5.45 -16.45
CA GLY A 55 3.16 5.98 -17.41
C GLY A 55 3.57 7.32 -18.00
N TYR A 56 4.13 8.20 -17.16
CA TYR A 56 4.69 9.47 -17.60
C TYR A 56 5.96 9.28 -18.45
N ALA A 57 6.88 8.42 -18.01
CA ALA A 57 8.15 8.17 -18.71
C ALA A 57 7.97 7.51 -20.09
N THR A 58 6.94 6.69 -20.26
CA THR A 58 6.64 5.97 -21.51
C THR A 58 5.71 6.76 -22.46
N GLY A 59 5.13 7.88 -22.00
CA GLY A 59 4.17 8.68 -22.77
C GLY A 59 2.74 8.14 -22.77
N TYR A 60 2.48 6.98 -22.14
CA TYR A 60 1.15 6.38 -22.00
C TYR A 60 0.38 6.94 -20.78
N THR A 61 0.31 8.26 -20.65
CA THR A 61 -0.26 8.94 -19.47
C THR A 61 -1.74 8.65 -19.26
N ALA A 62 -2.55 8.66 -20.32
CA ALA A 62 -3.98 8.39 -20.25
C ALA A 62 -4.28 6.96 -19.77
N PHE A 63 -3.52 5.97 -20.25
CA PHE A 63 -3.66 4.59 -19.83
C PHE A 63 -3.25 4.40 -18.37
N ALA A 64 -2.11 4.97 -17.97
CA ALA A 64 -1.64 4.90 -16.59
C ALA A 64 -2.61 5.60 -15.62
N GLN A 65 -3.19 6.73 -16.00
CA GLN A 65 -4.21 7.42 -15.20
C GLN A 65 -5.47 6.58 -15.02
N ALA A 66 -6.00 5.99 -16.10
CA ALA A 66 -7.15 5.10 -16.00
C ALA A 66 -6.86 3.93 -15.05
N LEU A 67 -5.69 3.31 -15.18
CA LEU A 67 -5.25 2.21 -14.32
C LEU A 67 -5.14 2.64 -12.85
N VAL A 68 -4.52 3.78 -12.57
CA VAL A 68 -4.38 4.33 -11.20
C VAL A 68 -5.73 4.62 -10.56
N ILE A 69 -6.67 5.20 -11.30
CA ILE A 69 -8.02 5.49 -10.78
C ILE A 69 -8.73 4.18 -10.43
N THR A 70 -8.64 3.16 -11.29
CA THR A 70 -9.22 1.84 -10.98
C THR A 70 -8.57 1.19 -9.77
N LEU A 71 -7.25 1.31 -9.62
CA LEU A 71 -6.53 0.81 -8.45
C LEU A 71 -7.00 1.48 -7.15
N ILE A 72 -7.17 2.80 -7.14
CA ILE A 72 -7.65 3.53 -5.95
C ILE A 72 -9.02 3.01 -5.51
N VAL A 73 -9.94 2.77 -6.46
CA VAL A 73 -11.27 2.23 -6.15
C VAL A 73 -11.17 0.81 -5.55
N VAL A 74 -10.33 -0.03 -6.13
CA VAL A 74 -10.11 -1.41 -5.65
C VAL A 74 -9.43 -1.42 -4.27
N GLU A 75 -8.44 -0.57 -4.04
CA GLU A 75 -7.77 -0.38 -2.74
C GLU A 75 -8.80 -0.03 -1.66
N VAL A 76 -9.68 0.94 -1.93
CA VAL A 76 -10.73 1.36 -0.99
C VAL A 76 -11.74 0.24 -0.70
N ALA A 77 -12.06 -0.60 -1.69
CA ALA A 77 -12.92 -1.76 -1.46
C ALA A 77 -12.23 -2.79 -0.54
N ILE A 78 -10.96 -3.10 -0.80
CA ILE A 78 -10.20 -4.09 -0.03
C ILE A 78 -9.98 -3.62 1.42
N ILE A 79 -9.59 -2.37 1.63
CA ILE A 79 -9.35 -1.81 2.98
C ILE A 79 -10.63 -1.82 3.80
N THR A 80 -11.77 -1.56 3.18
CA THR A 80 -13.07 -1.56 3.86
C THR A 80 -13.43 -2.96 4.34
N VAL A 81 -13.24 -3.98 3.49
CA VAL A 81 -13.47 -5.38 3.85
C VAL A 81 -12.51 -5.82 4.96
N ALA A 82 -11.22 -5.54 4.82
CA ALA A 82 -10.20 -5.89 5.81
C ALA A 82 -10.50 -5.22 7.17
N MET A 83 -10.88 -3.95 7.17
CA MET A 83 -11.27 -3.24 8.39
C MET A 83 -12.53 -3.85 9.03
N GLY A 84 -13.51 -4.24 8.23
CA GLY A 84 -14.70 -4.96 8.71
C GLY A 84 -14.34 -6.25 9.45
N ILE A 85 -13.40 -7.03 8.89
CA ILE A 85 -12.88 -8.25 9.53
C ILE A 85 -12.17 -7.91 10.85
N ILE A 86 -11.30 -6.89 10.85
CA ILE A 86 -10.56 -6.45 12.04
C ILE A 86 -11.52 -6.01 13.15
N LEU A 87 -12.57 -5.25 12.83
CA LEU A 87 -13.58 -4.82 13.78
C LEU A 87 -14.39 -6.02 14.32
N GLY A 88 -14.73 -6.98 13.47
CA GLY A 88 -15.37 -8.23 13.87
C GLY A 88 -14.52 -9.02 14.87
N LEU A 89 -13.23 -9.18 14.57
CA LEU A 89 -12.26 -9.85 15.45
C LEU A 89 -12.11 -9.11 16.79
N TYR A 90 -12.07 -7.78 16.76
CA TYR A 90 -11.97 -6.95 17.96
C TYR A 90 -13.19 -7.13 18.88
N ARG A 91 -14.40 -7.27 18.32
CA ARG A 91 -15.61 -7.44 19.11
C ARG A 91 -15.58 -8.71 19.96
N ASN A 92 -15.05 -9.80 19.41
CA ASN A 92 -15.02 -11.10 20.07
C ASN A 92 -13.78 -11.31 20.96
N ASN A 93 -12.61 -10.81 20.54
CA ASN A 93 -11.35 -11.08 21.23
C ASN A 93 -10.86 -9.90 22.10
N LYS A 94 -11.49 -8.72 21.97
CA LYS A 94 -11.11 -7.46 22.65
C LYS A 94 -9.63 -7.06 22.46
N THR A 95 -8.97 -7.64 21.46
CA THR A 95 -7.56 -7.42 21.15
C THR A 95 -7.35 -7.39 19.65
N LEU A 96 -6.38 -6.58 19.22
CA LEU A 96 -5.93 -6.44 17.83
C LEU A 96 -4.53 -7.04 17.63
N ASP A 97 -4.00 -7.68 18.67
CA ASP A 97 -2.68 -8.31 18.68
C ASP A 97 -2.77 -9.69 18.03
N THR A 98 -2.12 -9.86 16.88
CA THR A 98 -2.10 -11.10 16.10
C THR A 98 -1.58 -12.29 16.90
N ARG A 99 -0.68 -12.07 17.87
CA ARG A 99 -0.11 -13.15 18.70
C ARG A 99 -1.16 -13.76 19.63
N LYS A 100 -2.11 -12.95 20.10
CA LYS A 100 -3.18 -13.37 21.03
C LYS A 100 -4.38 -13.99 20.30
N LEU A 101 -4.47 -13.79 18.98
CA LEU A 101 -5.53 -14.34 18.13
C LEU A 101 -5.22 -15.76 17.64
N ARG A 102 -4.03 -16.29 17.94
CA ARG A 102 -3.60 -17.64 17.54
C ARG A 102 -4.11 -18.69 18.53
N ASN A 103 -5.41 -19.00 18.46
CA ASN A 103 -6.06 -20.06 19.25
C ASN A 103 -6.52 -21.26 18.40
N LEU A 104 -6.07 -21.35 17.15
CA LEU A 104 -6.30 -22.52 16.31
C LEU A 104 -5.41 -23.67 16.80
N LYS A 105 -6.02 -24.65 17.45
CA LYS A 105 -5.40 -25.94 17.78
C LYS A 105 -5.63 -26.88 16.60
N GLY A 106 -4.55 -27.38 16.02
CA GLY A 106 -4.56 -28.56 15.16
C GLY A 106 -4.58 -29.82 16.02
#